data_AF-A0A1W2HBE7-F1
#
_entry.id   AF-A0A1W2HBE7-F1
#
_cell.length_a   1.000
_cell.length_b   1.000
_cell.length_c   1.000
_cell.angle_alpha   90.00
_cell.angle_beta   90.00
_cell.angle_gamma   90.00
#
_symmetry.space_group_name_H-M   'P 1'
#
loop_
_entity.id
_entity.type
_entity.pdbx_description
1 polymer ?
#
loop_
_entity_poly.entity_id
_entity_poly.type
_entity_poly.pdbx_seq_one_letter_code
_entity_poly.pdbx_strand_id
1 'polypeptide(L)'
;MLDIDPVSLGISLIVLLAFIWPLYYYSRKQKLKLKSQKEFLEKIRQSSQLQFDHEDHWRGLYGLGLDIKNKKLIYVFFGTPSETKTIDLQKARNISIQKTEHEVGNGKEKRQVLDHLAIQIDCLDKTHVLEFYDCNKFSDLDGEWPLIRKWENILKPLIKENRIENPAVNALRGNATSMIS
;
A
#
# COMPACT_ATOMS: atom_id res chain seq x y z
N MET A 1 -4.76 -44.75 36.81
CA MET A 1 -5.79 -44.22 35.88
C MET A 1 -6.12 -42.81 36.34
N LEU A 2 -6.16 -41.83 35.44
CA LEU A 2 -6.65 -40.50 35.80
C LEU A 2 -8.18 -40.61 35.95
N ASP A 3 -8.67 -40.63 37.19
CA ASP A 3 -10.11 -40.50 37.47
C ASP A 3 -10.48 -39.03 37.26
N ILE A 4 -10.85 -38.69 36.02
CA ILE A 4 -11.26 -37.34 35.65
C ILE A 4 -12.70 -37.15 36.12
N ASP A 5 -12.89 -36.28 37.11
CA ASP A 5 -14.21 -35.85 37.57
C ASP A 5 -14.98 -35.18 36.39
N PRO A 6 -16.19 -35.65 36.05
CA PRO A 6 -17.04 -35.04 35.03
C PRO A 6 -17.20 -33.52 35.19
N VAL A 7 -17.18 -33.01 36.43
CA VAL A 7 -17.27 -31.58 36.74
C VAL A 7 -16.02 -30.84 36.27
N SER A 8 -14.84 -31.39 36.55
CA SER A 8 -13.55 -30.82 36.10
C SER A 8 -13.43 -30.83 34.57
N LEU A 9 -13.93 -31.88 33.93
CA LEU A 9 -13.99 -31.96 32.47
C LEU A 9 -14.93 -30.88 31.87
N GLY A 10 -16.08 -30.64 32.49
CA GLY A 10 -16.99 -29.56 32.06
C GLY A 10 -16.37 -28.16 32.17
N ILE A 11 -15.71 -27.87 33.29
CA ILE A 11 -15.07 -26.56 33.53
C ILE A 11 -13.93 -26.33 32.53
N SER A 12 -13.07 -27.33 32.31
CA SER A 12 -11.96 -27.21 31.36
C SER A 12 -12.43 -26.97 29.92
N LEU A 13 -13.54 -27.60 29.49
CA LEU A 13 -14.14 -27.37 28.18
C LEU A 13 -14.68 -25.94 28.03
N ILE A 14 -15.36 -25.41 29.06
CA ILE A 14 -15.88 -24.03 29.05
C ILE A 14 -14.74 -23.02 28.94
N VAL A 15 -13.66 -23.20 29.71
CA VAL A 15 -12.49 -22.32 29.67
C VAL A 15 -11.81 -22.35 28.31
N LEU A 16 -11.66 -23.53 27.69
CA LEU A 16 -11.13 -23.66 26.34
C LEU A 16 -11.98 -22.90 25.32
N LEU A 17 -13.31 -23.07 25.35
CA LEU A 17 -14.21 -22.37 24.45
C LEU A 17 -14.18 -20.85 24.66
N ALA A 18 -14.13 -20.38 25.91
CA ALA A 18 -14.01 -18.97 26.24
C ALA A 18 -12.70 -18.36 25.71
N PHE A 19 -11.61 -19.11 25.68
CA PHE A 19 -10.32 -18.66 25.13
C PHE A 19 -10.28 -18.67 23.60
N ILE A 20 -10.90 -19.67 22.97
CA ILE A 20 -10.93 -19.79 21.50
C ILE A 20 -11.89 -18.76 20.88
N TRP A 21 -12.95 -18.38 21.58
CA TRP A 21 -14.02 -17.53 21.05
C TRP A 21 -13.54 -16.15 20.51
N PRO A 22 -12.73 -15.36 21.25
CA PRO A 22 -12.21 -14.08 20.75
C PRO A 22 -11.35 -14.23 19.50
N LEU A 23 -10.51 -15.27 19.44
CA LEU A 23 -9.65 -15.55 18.30
C LEU A 23 -10.47 -15.90 17.05
N TYR A 24 -11.49 -16.75 17.22
CA TYR A 24 -12.41 -17.11 16.15
C TYR A 24 -13.19 -15.90 15.62
N TYR A 25 -13.76 -15.09 16.54
CA TYR A 25 -14.49 -13.88 16.19
C TYR A 25 -13.61 -12.90 15.40
N TYR A 26 -12.40 -12.64 15.88
CA TYR A 26 -11.47 -11.71 15.25
C TYR A 26 -11.03 -12.22 13.86
N SER A 27 -10.70 -13.51 13.73
CA SER A 27 -10.34 -14.13 12.44
C SER A 27 -11.47 -13.99 11.41
N ARG A 28 -12.73 -14.22 11.82
CA ARG A 28 -13.88 -14.09 10.92
C ARG A 28 -14.05 -12.65 10.44
N LYS A 29 -13.90 -11.66 11.33
CA LYS A 29 -13.99 -10.24 10.97
C LYS A 29 -12.91 -9.81 9.98
N GLN A 30 -11.68 -10.31 10.13
CA GLN A 30 -10.61 -10.05 9.15
C GLN A 30 -10.93 -10.63 7.77
N LYS A 31 -11.42 -11.89 7.71
CA LYS A 31 -11.81 -12.52 6.44
C LYS A 31 -12.89 -11.74 5.70
N LEU A 32 -13.87 -11.21 6.43
CA LEU A 32 -14.93 -10.37 5.85
C LEU A 32 -14.39 -9.06 5.27
N LYS A 33 -13.47 -8.38 5.98
CA LYS A 33 -12.82 -7.17 5.46
C LYS A 33 -12.05 -7.45 4.17
N LEU A 34 -11.24 -8.52 4.15
CA LEU A 34 -10.50 -8.92 2.95
C LEU A 34 -11.43 -9.23 1.78
N LYS A 35 -12.57 -9.89 2.03
CA LYS A 35 -13.57 -10.16 0.99
C LYS A 35 -14.15 -8.87 0.43
N SER A 36 -14.53 -7.93 1.28
CA SER A 36 -15.09 -6.64 0.83
C SER A 36 -14.09 -5.82 0.00
N GLN A 37 -12.80 -5.91 0.31
CA GLN A 37 -11.74 -5.23 -0.44
C GLN A 37 -11.55 -5.82 -1.83
N LYS A 38 -11.52 -7.15 -1.92
CA LYS A 38 -11.49 -7.86 -3.20
C LYS A 38 -12.73 -7.54 -4.04
N GLU A 39 -13.91 -7.55 -3.44
CA GLU A 39 -15.16 -7.20 -4.13
C GLU A 39 -15.15 -5.74 -4.63
N PHE A 40 -14.56 -4.81 -3.89
CA PHE A 40 -14.43 -3.41 -4.33
C PHE A 40 -13.49 -3.28 -5.54
N LEU A 41 -12.37 -3.99 -5.55
CA LEU A 41 -11.45 -3.96 -6.69
C LEU A 41 -12.00 -4.70 -7.91
N GLU A 42 -12.75 -5.79 -7.70
CA GLU A 42 -13.52 -6.43 -8.77
C GLU A 42 -14.57 -5.47 -9.36
N LYS A 43 -15.25 -4.69 -8.52
CA LYS A 43 -16.15 -3.64 -9.01
C LYS A 43 -15.40 -2.59 -9.85
N ILE A 44 -14.21 -2.16 -9.42
CA ILE A 44 -13.38 -1.23 -10.21
C ILE A 44 -12.96 -1.87 -11.54
N ARG A 45 -12.56 -3.14 -11.53
CA ARG A 45 -12.18 -3.91 -12.73
C ARG A 45 -13.34 -3.95 -13.73
N GLN A 46 -14.55 -4.25 -13.25
CA GLN A 46 -15.77 -4.31 -14.07
C GLN A 46 -16.26 -2.94 -14.55
N SER A 47 -16.26 -1.93 -13.69
CA SER A 47 -16.79 -0.60 -14.03
C SER A 47 -15.89 0.18 -14.99
N SER A 48 -14.58 -0.10 -14.94
CA SER A 48 -13.57 0.71 -15.63
C SER A 48 -13.00 0.05 -16.87
N GLN A 49 -13.41 -1.19 -17.18
CA GLN A 49 -12.81 -2.05 -18.23
C GLN A 49 -11.28 -2.17 -18.11
N LEU A 50 -10.75 -2.04 -16.90
CA LEU A 50 -9.30 -2.11 -16.66
C LEU A 50 -8.88 -3.55 -16.42
N GLN A 51 -7.74 -3.92 -16.99
CA GLN A 51 -7.10 -5.20 -16.72
C GLN A 51 -5.83 -4.93 -15.93
N PHE A 52 -5.84 -5.29 -14.64
CA PHE A 52 -4.66 -5.16 -13.81
C PHE A 52 -3.65 -6.27 -14.13
N ASP A 53 -2.52 -5.90 -14.71
CA ASP A 53 -1.37 -6.78 -14.94
C ASP A 53 -0.61 -7.05 -13.63
N HIS A 54 -0.59 -6.05 -12.74
CA HIS A 54 -0.01 -6.15 -11.41
C HIS A 54 -0.99 -5.63 -10.37
N GLU A 55 -1.18 -6.40 -9.30
CA GLU A 55 -1.96 -6.01 -8.14
C GLU A 55 -1.24 -6.43 -6.85
N ASP A 56 -1.28 -5.57 -5.84
CA ASP A 56 -0.84 -5.89 -4.48
C ASP A 56 -1.80 -5.27 -3.46
N HIS A 57 -1.93 -5.96 -2.33
CA HIS A 57 -2.70 -5.50 -1.18
C HIS A 57 -1.85 -5.67 0.07
N TRP A 58 -1.88 -4.69 0.96
CA TRP A 58 -1.13 -4.77 2.21
C TRP A 58 -1.89 -4.15 3.36
N ARG A 59 -1.58 -4.62 4.57
CA ARG A 59 -2.18 -4.22 5.85
C ARG A 59 -3.70 -4.31 5.94
N GLY A 60 -4.35 -4.93 4.95
CA GLY A 60 -5.81 -4.91 4.81
C GLY A 60 -6.37 -3.47 4.83
N LEU A 61 -5.61 -2.47 4.40
CA LEU A 61 -6.04 -1.07 4.28
C LEU A 61 -5.72 -0.47 2.92
N TYR A 62 -4.77 -1.05 2.19
CA TYR A 62 -4.31 -0.48 0.93
C TYR A 62 -4.38 -1.51 -0.20
N GLY A 63 -4.62 -1.00 -1.40
CA GLY A 63 -4.52 -1.75 -2.64
C GLY A 63 -3.88 -0.88 -3.73
N LEU A 64 -3.08 -1.52 -4.58
CA LEU A 64 -2.47 -0.87 -5.74
C LEU A 64 -2.61 -1.80 -6.95
N GLY A 65 -3.15 -1.28 -8.03
CA GLY A 65 -3.38 -2.01 -9.28
C GLY A 65 -2.86 -1.22 -10.48
N LEU A 66 -2.12 -1.88 -11.37
CA LEU A 66 -1.57 -1.30 -12.58
C LEU A 66 -2.14 -1.99 -13.81
N ASP A 67 -2.68 -1.17 -14.72
CA ASP A 67 -3.04 -1.56 -16.07
C ASP A 67 -1.98 -0.98 -17.02
N ILE A 68 -1.11 -1.85 -17.54
CA ILE A 68 -0.01 -1.50 -18.44
C ILE A 68 -0.57 -1.06 -19.78
N LYS A 69 -1.59 -1.76 -20.29
CA LYS A 69 -2.19 -1.49 -21.61
C LYS A 69 -2.76 -0.08 -21.68
N ASN A 70 -3.49 0.33 -20.66
CA ASN A 70 -4.09 1.65 -20.56
C ASN A 70 -3.17 2.68 -19.87
N LYS A 71 -1.98 2.29 -19.41
CA LYS A 71 -1.02 3.11 -18.66
C LYS A 71 -1.69 3.80 -17.46
N LYS A 72 -2.53 3.09 -16.70
CA LYS A 72 -3.26 3.61 -15.53
C LYS A 72 -2.87 2.89 -14.26
N LEU A 73 -2.62 3.66 -13.21
CA LEU A 73 -2.37 3.17 -11.86
C LEU A 73 -3.53 3.54 -10.94
N ILE A 74 -4.06 2.57 -10.21
CA ILE A 74 -5.16 2.74 -9.26
C ILE A 74 -4.65 2.42 -7.87
N TYR A 75 -4.72 3.42 -6.99
CA TYR A 75 -4.44 3.27 -5.57
C TYR A 75 -5.75 3.38 -4.78
N VAL A 76 -5.95 2.48 -3.82
CA VAL A 76 -7.12 2.46 -2.96
C VAL A 76 -6.67 2.44 -1.51
N PHE A 77 -7.25 3.33 -0.70
CA PHE A 77 -7.20 3.30 0.75
C PHE A 77 -8.59 2.98 1.30
N PHE A 78 -8.72 1.84 1.96
CA PHE A 78 -9.96 1.32 2.53
C PHE A 78 -10.24 1.82 3.96
N GLY A 79 -9.54 2.87 4.39
CA GLY A 79 -9.77 3.50 5.69
C GLY A 79 -11.05 4.34 5.73
N THR A 80 -11.17 5.19 6.75
CA THR A 80 -12.31 6.11 6.91
C THR A 80 -11.76 7.54 7.00
N PRO A 81 -11.99 8.39 5.98
CA PRO A 81 -12.71 8.13 4.74
C PRO A 81 -11.95 7.19 3.79
N SER A 82 -12.68 6.42 2.98
CA SER A 82 -12.07 5.60 1.93
C SER A 82 -11.69 6.49 0.75
N GLU A 83 -10.50 6.31 0.21
CA GLU A 83 -9.98 7.10 -0.90
C GLU A 83 -9.61 6.20 -2.07
N THR A 84 -9.88 6.65 -3.30
CA THR A 84 -9.43 5.99 -4.52
C THR A 84 -8.79 7.03 -5.42
N LYS A 85 -7.54 6.79 -5.82
CA LYS A 85 -6.77 7.64 -6.74
C LYS A 85 -6.54 6.88 -8.03
N THR A 86 -7.03 7.43 -9.14
CA THR A 86 -6.66 6.97 -10.48
C THR A 86 -5.62 7.93 -11.05
N ILE A 87 -4.48 7.37 -11.46
CA ILE A 87 -3.32 8.11 -11.93
C ILE A 87 -3.07 7.68 -13.38
N ASP A 88 -3.04 8.66 -14.27
CA ASP A 88 -2.66 8.47 -15.67
C ASP A 88 -1.13 8.54 -15.81
N LEU A 89 -0.50 7.40 -16.04
CA LEU A 89 0.95 7.30 -16.14
C LEU A 89 1.50 7.91 -17.44
N GLN A 90 0.65 8.20 -18.43
CA GLN A 90 1.10 8.94 -19.63
C GLN A 90 1.49 10.37 -19.30
N LYS A 91 0.90 10.92 -18.22
CA LYS A 91 1.22 12.27 -17.71
C LYS A 91 2.28 12.24 -16.63
N ALA A 92 2.70 11.06 -16.18
CA ALA A 92 3.73 10.93 -15.15
C ALA A 92 5.08 11.36 -15.71
N ARG A 93 5.70 12.31 -15.01
CA ARG A 93 7.03 12.80 -15.31
C ARG A 93 8.04 12.04 -14.49
N ASN A 94 7.88 11.96 -13.18
CA ASN A 94 8.89 11.39 -12.28
C ASN A 94 8.26 10.46 -11.24
N ILE A 95 9.09 9.56 -10.71
CA ILE A 95 8.74 8.71 -9.57
C ILE A 95 9.90 8.71 -8.57
N SER A 96 9.58 8.81 -7.29
CA SER A 96 10.56 8.73 -6.20
C SER A 96 9.97 8.06 -4.97
N ILE A 97 10.82 7.38 -4.21
CA ILE A 97 10.47 6.89 -2.87
C ILE A 97 10.72 8.03 -1.89
N GLN A 98 9.69 8.38 -1.13
CA GLN A 98 9.74 9.31 -0.02
C GLN A 98 9.79 8.51 1.28
N LYS A 99 10.76 8.83 2.14
CA LYS A 99 10.92 8.23 3.46
C LYS A 99 11.12 9.33 4.50
N THR A 100 10.46 9.21 5.64
CA THR A 100 10.66 10.07 6.81
C THR A 100 11.12 9.20 7.97
N GLU A 101 12.22 9.59 8.62
CA GLU A 101 12.84 8.84 9.71
C GLU A 101 13.16 9.81 10.86
N HIS A 102 13.07 9.33 12.10
CA HIS A 102 13.57 10.05 13.27
C HIS A 102 14.63 9.22 14.00
N GLU A 103 15.50 9.91 14.75
CA GLU A 103 16.47 9.26 15.63
C GLU A 103 15.85 9.03 17.02
N VAL A 104 16.02 7.81 17.54
CA VAL A 104 15.67 7.45 18.92
C VAL A 104 16.93 6.98 19.63
N GLY A 105 17.16 7.46 20.85
CA GLY A 105 18.26 7.03 21.72
C GLY A 105 19.15 8.18 22.21
N ASN A 106 19.98 7.89 23.21
CA ASN A 106 20.92 8.85 23.81
C ASN A 106 22.37 8.44 23.56
N GLY A 107 23.23 9.40 23.21
CA GLY A 107 24.67 9.19 23.08
C GLY A 107 25.04 8.31 21.87
N LYS A 108 25.73 7.18 22.12
CA LYS A 108 26.26 6.28 21.08
C LYS A 108 25.24 5.25 20.56
N GLU A 109 24.08 5.11 21.21
CA GLU A 109 23.01 4.17 20.81
C GLU A 109 21.88 4.88 20.04
N LYS A 110 22.24 5.70 19.06
CA LYS A 110 21.25 6.30 18.16
C LYS A 110 20.79 5.27 17.14
N ARG A 111 19.48 5.01 17.07
CA ARG A 111 18.86 4.22 16.02
C ARG A 111 17.91 5.08 15.19
N GLN A 112 17.93 4.89 13.88
CA GLN A 112 16.94 5.49 12.99
C GLN A 112 15.67 4.62 12.97
N VAL A 113 14.53 5.26 13.15
CA VAL A 113 13.21 4.63 13.11
C VAL A 113 12.43 5.26 11.96
N LEU A 114 11.86 4.43 11.10
CA LEU A 114 11.04 4.87 9.97
C LEU A 114 9.67 5.31 10.47
N ASP A 115 9.25 6.51 10.09
CA ASP A 115 7.93 7.05 10.40
C ASP A 115 6.96 6.88 9.24
N HIS A 116 7.44 7.16 8.03
CA HIS A 116 6.59 7.22 6.86
C HIS A 116 7.30 6.71 5.62
N LEU A 117 6.56 5.99 4.79
CA LEU A 117 7.04 5.45 3.52
C LEU A 117 5.98 5.64 2.45
N ALA A 118 6.35 6.28 1.34
CA ALA A 118 5.45 6.55 0.24
C ALA A 118 6.15 6.57 -1.12
N ILE A 119 5.38 6.31 -2.18
CA ILE A 119 5.78 6.62 -3.55
C ILE A 119 5.20 7.98 -3.92
N GLN A 120 6.04 8.89 -4.37
CA GLN A 120 5.63 10.14 -4.99
C GLN A 120 5.74 10.02 -6.52
N ILE A 121 4.65 10.31 -7.22
CA ILE A 121 4.56 10.37 -8.68
C ILE A 121 4.23 11.80 -9.07
N ASP A 122 5.16 12.47 -9.75
CA ASP A 122 4.96 13.82 -10.24
C ASP A 122 4.39 13.77 -11.64
N CYS A 123 3.14 14.19 -11.84
CA CYS A 123 2.50 14.27 -13.15
C CYS A 123 2.56 15.69 -13.72
N LEU A 124 2.09 15.86 -14.95
CA LEU A 124 1.96 17.17 -15.59
C LEU A 124 1.01 18.11 -14.84
N ASP A 125 -0.06 17.57 -14.31
CA ASP A 125 -1.15 18.28 -13.63
C ASP A 125 -0.96 18.39 -12.12
N LYS A 126 -0.54 17.31 -11.45
CA LYS A 126 -0.36 17.28 -9.99
C LYS A 126 0.63 16.22 -9.53
N THR A 127 1.05 16.34 -8.28
CA THR A 127 1.84 15.30 -7.61
C THR A 127 0.93 14.38 -6.81
N HIS A 128 1.12 13.08 -6.98
CA HIS A 128 0.41 12.04 -6.26
C HIS A 128 1.34 11.39 -5.24
N VAL A 129 0.93 11.36 -3.97
CA VAL A 129 1.61 10.62 -2.91
C VAL A 129 0.78 9.38 -2.56
N LEU A 130 1.42 8.22 -2.70
CA LEU A 130 0.85 6.90 -2.42
C LEU A 130 1.53 6.37 -1.16
N GLU A 131 0.82 6.36 -0.04
CA GLU A 131 1.34 5.89 1.24
C GLU A 131 1.39 4.37 1.27
N PHE A 132 2.54 3.84 1.70
CA PHE A 132 2.78 2.42 1.98
C PHE A 132 2.84 2.14 3.48
N TYR A 133 3.43 3.05 4.26
CA TYR A 133 3.55 2.92 5.72
C TYR A 133 3.44 4.26 6.44
N ASP A 134 2.83 4.25 7.62
CA ASP A 134 2.72 5.36 8.57
C ASP A 134 2.76 4.79 10.00
N CYS A 135 3.73 5.21 10.80
CA CYS A 135 3.95 4.74 12.17
C CYS A 135 2.79 5.07 13.11
N ASN A 136 1.99 6.10 12.80
CA ASN A 136 0.79 6.44 13.56
C ASN A 136 -0.35 5.44 13.32
N LYS A 137 -0.31 4.72 12.19
CA LYS A 137 -1.32 3.72 11.80
C LYS A 137 -0.87 2.30 12.14
N PHE A 138 0.44 2.03 12.04
CA PHE A 138 1.01 0.70 12.26
C PHE A 138 2.27 0.76 13.11
N SER A 139 2.33 -0.08 14.14
CA SER A 139 3.44 -0.12 15.09
C SER A 139 4.75 -0.71 14.54
N ASP A 140 4.67 -1.44 13.44
CA ASP A 140 5.76 -2.25 12.89
C ASP A 140 5.81 -2.13 11.36
N LEU A 141 6.93 -2.53 10.76
CA LEU A 141 7.06 -2.74 9.32
C LEU A 141 6.90 -4.22 9.00
N ASP A 142 6.08 -4.54 8.01
CA ASP A 142 5.72 -5.88 7.57
C ASP A 142 5.75 -5.93 6.04
N GLY A 143 6.98 -5.93 5.50
CA GLY A 143 7.22 -6.14 4.07
C GLY A 143 6.97 -4.92 3.17
N GLU A 144 6.68 -3.73 3.71
CA GLU A 144 6.44 -2.53 2.89
C GLU A 144 7.70 -2.09 2.13
N TRP A 145 8.90 -2.32 2.68
CA TRP A 145 10.14 -1.92 2.00
C TRP A 145 10.41 -2.75 0.73
N PRO A 146 10.36 -4.10 0.75
CA PRO A 146 10.36 -4.88 -0.49
C PRO A 146 9.23 -4.49 -1.44
N LEU A 147 8.02 -4.25 -0.92
CA LEU A 147 6.85 -3.93 -1.72
C LEU A 147 7.01 -2.59 -2.46
N ILE A 148 7.46 -1.53 -1.79
CA ILE A 148 7.66 -0.23 -2.42
C ILE A 148 8.76 -0.29 -3.49
N ARG A 149 9.81 -1.08 -3.25
CA ARG A 149 10.89 -1.30 -4.22
C ARG A 149 10.41 -2.08 -5.45
N LYS A 150 9.57 -3.09 -5.27
CA LYS A 150 8.89 -3.78 -6.36
C LYS A 150 8.12 -2.78 -7.23
N TRP A 151 7.31 -1.93 -6.62
CA TRP A 151 6.51 -0.95 -7.35
C TRP A 151 7.35 0.14 -8.03
N GLU A 152 8.42 0.64 -7.38
CA GLU A 152 9.37 1.54 -8.03
C GLU A 152 9.97 0.91 -9.29
N ASN A 153 10.40 -0.36 -9.20
CA ASN A 153 11.01 -1.09 -10.32
C ASN A 153 10.05 -1.34 -11.48
N ILE A 154 8.76 -1.53 -11.21
CA ILE A 154 7.72 -1.69 -12.24
C ILE A 154 7.41 -0.35 -12.91
N LEU A 155 7.23 0.71 -12.12
CA LEU A 155 6.73 2.00 -12.62
C LEU A 155 7.81 2.85 -13.31
N LYS A 156 9.05 2.80 -12.83
CA LYS A 156 10.14 3.65 -13.32
C LYS A 156 10.48 3.43 -14.80
N PRO A 157 10.55 2.19 -15.34
CA PRO A 157 10.70 1.96 -16.77
C PRO A 157 9.53 2.50 -17.60
N LEU A 158 8.29 2.25 -17.15
CA LEU A 158 7.08 2.71 -17.86
C LEU A 158 7.01 4.24 -17.98
N ILE A 159 7.37 4.95 -16.91
CA ILE A 159 7.44 6.41 -16.90
C ILE A 159 8.57 6.90 -17.81
N LYS A 160 9.72 6.21 -17.83
CA LYS A 160 10.84 6.57 -18.70
C LYS A 160 10.49 6.40 -20.19
N GLU A 161 9.81 5.32 -20.56
CA GLU A 161 9.34 5.06 -21.92
C GLU A 161 8.38 6.17 -22.39
N ASN A 162 7.41 6.55 -21.56
CA ASN A 162 6.47 7.63 -21.87
C ASN A 162 7.15 8.98 -22.14
N ARG A 163 8.28 9.26 -21.49
CA ARG A 163 9.06 10.48 -21.76
C ARG A 163 9.66 10.47 -23.17
N ILE A 164 10.03 9.30 -23.70
CA ILE A 164 10.61 9.19 -25.03
C ILE A 164 9.52 9.36 -26.09
N GLU A 165 8.33 8.81 -25.84
CA GLU A 165 7.19 8.87 -26.77
C GLU A 165 6.48 10.23 -26.79
N ASN A 166 6.54 11.03 -25.72
CA ASN A 166 5.75 12.27 -25.60
C ASN A 166 6.62 13.56 -25.51
N PRO A 167 6.78 14.34 -26.60
CA PRO A 167 7.63 15.53 -26.64
C PRO A 167 7.14 16.67 -25.73
N ALA A 168 5.86 16.72 -25.36
CA ALA A 168 5.34 17.72 -24.43
C ALA A 168 5.88 17.55 -23.00
N VAL A 169 6.19 16.30 -22.61
CA VAL A 169 6.84 15.98 -21.32
C VAL A 169 8.30 16.44 -21.32
N ASN A 170 8.98 16.40 -22.48
CA ASN A 170 10.38 16.82 -22.61
C ASN A 170 10.54 18.35 -22.71
N ALA A 171 9.62 19.06 -23.37
CA ALA A 171 9.71 20.51 -23.59
C ALA A 171 9.71 21.32 -22.28
N LEU A 172 8.98 20.88 -21.26
CA LEU A 172 8.89 21.59 -19.97
C LEU A 172 10.18 21.52 -19.13
N ARG A 173 11.16 20.69 -19.51
CA ARG A 173 12.46 20.60 -18.83
C ARG A 173 13.50 21.53 -19.45
N GLY A 174 13.38 21.86 -20.74
CA GLY A 174 14.29 22.81 -21.41
C GLY A 174 14.25 24.22 -20.81
N ASN A 175 13.08 24.64 -20.31
CA ASN A 175 12.89 25.97 -19.72
C ASN A 175 13.37 26.09 -18.27
N ALA A 176 13.55 24.98 -17.54
CA ALA A 176 14.08 25.03 -16.17
C ALA A 176 15.61 25.18 -16.15
N THR A 177 16.30 24.74 -17.21
CA THR A 177 17.76 24.82 -17.32
C THR A 177 18.23 26.14 -17.95
N SER A 178 17.36 26.87 -18.67
CA SER A 178 17.71 28.15 -19.30
C SER A 178 17.56 29.39 -18.40
N MET A 179 17.13 29.24 -17.15
CA MET A 179 17.09 30.33 -16.16
C MET A 179 18.25 30.31 -15.15
N ILE A 180 19.23 29.41 -15.33
CA ILE A 180 20.44 29.31 -14.48
C ILE A 180 21.70 29.47 -15.35
N SER A 181 21.63 30.22 -16.45
CA SER A 181 22.79 30.57 -17.27
C SER A 181 22.84 32.07 -17.50
#